data_AF-A0A285AXM8-F1
#
_entry.id   AF-A0A285AXM8-F1
#
_cell.length_a   1.000
_cell.length_b   1.000
_cell.length_c   1.000
_cell.angle_alpha   90.00
_cell.angle_beta   90.00
_cell.angle_gamma   90.00
#
_symmetry.space_group_name_H-M   'P 1'
#
loop_
_entity.id
_entity.type
_entity.pdbx_description
1 polymer ?
#
loop_
_entity_poly.entity_id
_entity_poly.type
_entity_poly.pdbx_seq_one_letter_code
_entity_poly.pdbx_strand_id
1 'polypeptide(L)'
;MSMVVVVTENVPPRLRGRLAIWLLEIRAGVYVGDVSKRVREMIWQQITQLGGAGNVVMAWATNTESGFEFQTWGENRRSPVDLDGLRLVSFLPIENQ
;
A
#
# COMPACT_ATOMS: atom_id res chain seq x y z
N MET A 1 11.78 -14.18 2.07
CA MET A 1 11.49 -12.79 1.67
C MET A 1 10.34 -12.85 0.69
N SER A 2 9.58 -11.77 0.51
CA SER A 2 8.47 -11.69 -0.43
C SER A 2 8.44 -10.34 -1.13
N MET A 3 8.13 -10.35 -2.43
CA MET A 3 7.91 -9.14 -3.22
C MET A 3 6.86 -8.25 -2.55
N VAL A 4 7.12 -6.95 -2.49
CA VAL A 4 6.23 -5.90 -1.98
C VAL A 4 6.12 -4.78 -3.01
N VAL A 5 4.90 -4.24 -3.13
CA VAL A 5 4.60 -3.05 -3.92
C VAL A 5 3.91 -2.04 -3.01
N VAL A 6 4.39 -0.80 -3.00
CA VAL A 6 3.75 0.31 -2.28
C VAL A 6 3.36 1.37 -3.29
N VAL A 7 2.08 1.73 -3.31
CA VAL A 7 1.53 2.81 -4.13
C VAL A 7 1.09 3.94 -3.22
N THR A 8 1.51 5.16 -3.52
CA THR A 8 1.24 6.35 -2.72
C THR A 8 0.61 7.45 -3.57
N GLU A 9 -0.38 8.14 -3.02
CA GLU A 9 -1.06 9.27 -3.65
C GLU A 9 -1.14 10.42 -2.65
N ASN A 10 -0.82 11.64 -3.10
CA ASN A 10 -0.86 12.86 -2.28
C ASN A 10 -0.12 12.77 -0.92
N VAL A 11 0.93 11.95 -0.83
CA VAL A 11 1.72 11.80 0.41
C VAL A 11 2.81 12.87 0.55
N PRO A 12 3.16 13.29 1.78
CA PRO A 12 4.25 14.23 2.04
C PRO A 12 5.62 13.76 1.47
N PRO A 13 6.49 14.67 1.00
CA PRO A 13 7.82 14.30 0.47
C PRO A 13 8.68 13.48 1.43
N ARG A 14 8.54 13.70 2.75
CA ARG A 14 9.23 12.93 3.80
C ARG A 14 8.93 11.43 3.73
N LEU A 15 7.71 11.03 3.38
CA LEU A 15 7.35 9.62 3.26
C LEU A 15 7.97 9.02 1.98
N ARG A 16 7.96 9.78 0.87
CA ARG A 16 8.61 9.35 -0.39
C ARG A 16 10.09 9.03 -0.18
N GLY A 17 10.83 9.97 0.42
CA GLY A 17 12.24 9.76 0.73
C GLY A 17 12.47 8.60 1.71
N ARG A 18 11.56 8.41 2.68
CA ARG A 18 11.62 7.28 3.62
C ARG A 18 11.41 5.93 2.94
N LEU A 19 10.46 5.81 2.01
CA LEU A 19 10.21 4.57 1.26
C LEU A 19 11.38 4.20 0.34
N ALA A 20 12.00 5.21 -0.30
CA ALA A 20 13.16 5.05 -1.17
C ALA A 20 14.42 4.49 -0.49
N ILE A 21 14.46 4.43 0.85
CA ILE A 21 15.55 3.78 1.61
C ILE A 21 15.55 2.26 1.39
N TRP A 22 14.37 1.66 1.25
CA TRP A 22 14.23 0.20 1.16
C TRP A 22 13.71 -0.30 -0.18
N LEU A 23 12.96 0.55 -0.89
CA LEU A 23 12.23 0.16 -2.10
C LEU A 23 12.66 1.02 -3.28
N LEU A 24 12.63 0.45 -4.48
CA LEU A 24 12.93 1.14 -5.72
C LEU A 24 11.67 1.84 -6.26
N GLU A 25 11.73 3.15 -6.46
CA GLU A 25 10.65 3.92 -7.10
C GLU A 25 10.72 3.78 -8.63
N ILE A 26 9.83 2.98 -9.22
CA ILE A 26 9.82 2.71 -10.67
C ILE A 26 8.92 3.69 -11.46
N ARG A 27 7.98 4.34 -10.75
CA ARG A 27 7.13 5.44 -11.21
C ARG A 27 6.83 6.34 -10.01
N ALA A 28 6.42 7.58 -10.28
CA ALA A 28 6.06 8.52 -9.23
C ALA A 28 5.03 7.87 -8.27
N GLY A 29 5.43 7.70 -7.02
CA GLY A 29 4.60 7.11 -5.98
C GLY A 29 4.44 5.58 -6.04
N VAL A 30 5.14 4.88 -6.94
CA VAL A 30 5.11 3.41 -7.07
C VAL A 30 6.48 2.83 -6.72
N TYR A 31 6.54 2.11 -5.60
CA TYR A 31 7.74 1.53 -5.04
C TYR A 31 7.67 0.00 -5.07
N VAL A 32 8.77 -0.66 -5.43
CA VAL A 32 8.87 -2.12 -5.51
C VAL A 32 10.11 -2.62 -4.77
N GLY A 33 10.01 -3.75 -4.08
CA GLY A 33 11.16 -4.42 -3.46
C GLY A 33 10.86 -5.86 -3.06
N ASP A 34 11.86 -6.55 -2.51
CA ASP A 34 11.71 -7.87 -1.89
C ASP A 34 12.22 -7.79 -0.44
N VAL A 35 11.33 -8.00 0.52
CA VAL A 35 11.62 -7.74 1.94
C VAL A 35 11.08 -8.86 2.84
N SER A 36 11.62 -8.96 4.06
CA SER A 36 11.07 -9.85 5.07
C SER A 36 9.77 -9.29 5.67
N LYS A 37 8.94 -10.16 6.29
CA LYS A 37 7.73 -9.75 7.01
C LYS A 37 8.00 -8.64 8.04
N ARG A 38 9.09 -8.74 8.80
CA ARG A 38 9.50 -7.74 9.80
C ARG A 38 9.77 -6.37 9.16
N VAL A 39 10.48 -6.35 8.03
CA VAL A 39 10.78 -5.09 7.31
C VAL A 39 9.51 -4.52 6.71
N ARG A 40 8.61 -5.37 6.18
CA ARG A 40 7.30 -4.94 5.68
C ARG A 40 6.44 -4.29 6.76
N GLU A 41 6.37 -4.88 7.95
CA GLU A 41 5.64 -4.31 9.11
C GLU A 41 6.25 -2.98 9.57
N MET A 42 7.58 -2.86 9.56
CA MET A 42 8.27 -1.60 9.85
C MET A 42 7.96 -0.53 8.78
N ILE A 43 7.99 -0.87 7.49
CA ILE A 43 7.59 0.03 6.40
C ILE A 43 6.15 0.50 6.61
N TRP A 44 5.25 -0.41 7.00
CA TRP A 44 3.86 -0.07 7.29
C TRP A 44 3.72 0.95 8.43
N GLN A 45 4.46 0.79 9.52
CA GLN A 45 4.48 1.76 10.61
C GLN A 45 4.96 3.14 10.15
N GLN A 46 5.92 3.20 9.25
CA GLN A 46 6.38 4.47 8.67
C GLN A 46 5.31 5.13 7.80
N ILE A 47 4.59 4.34 7.01
CA ILE A 47 3.46 4.80 6.19
C ILE A 47 2.38 5.43 7.08
N THR A 48 1.94 4.73 8.12
CA THR A 48 0.85 5.21 8.99
C THR A 48 1.23 6.46 9.80
N GLN A 49 2.52 6.62 10.16
CA GLN A 49 3.01 7.79 10.91
C GLN A 49 3.26 9.01 10.02
N LEU A 50 3.69 8.82 8.77
CA LEU A 50 4.19 9.89 7.90
C LEU A 50 3.24 10.24 6.76
N GLY A 51 2.19 9.43 6.52
CA GLY A 51 1.29 9.53 5.37
C GLY A 51 0.48 10.83 5.27
N GLY A 52 0.29 11.57 6.38
CA GLY A 52 -0.35 12.89 6.36
C GLY A 52 -1.82 12.86 5.95
N ALA A 53 -2.16 13.54 4.86
CA ALA A 53 -3.51 13.55 4.26
C ALA A 53 -3.57 12.78 2.92
N GLY A 54 -2.52 12.04 2.58
CA GLY A 54 -2.48 11.19 1.40
C GLY A 54 -3.20 9.87 1.60
N ASN A 55 -3.05 8.97 0.63
CA ASN A 55 -3.45 7.58 0.76
C ASN A 55 -2.36 6.65 0.24
N VAL A 56 -2.34 5.43 0.76
CA VAL A 56 -1.32 4.43 0.45
C VAL A 56 -1.96 3.04 0.35
N VAL A 57 -1.53 2.26 -0.64
CA VAL A 57 -1.80 0.83 -0.74
C VAL A 57 -0.47 0.09 -0.67
N MET A 58 -0.39 -0.93 0.18
CA MET A 58 0.75 -1.84 0.22
C MET A 58 0.26 -3.26 -0.08
N ALA A 59 0.81 -3.87 -1.12
CA ALA A 59 0.55 -5.24 -1.52
C ALA A 59 1.83 -6.09 -1.41
N TRP A 60 1.73 -7.36 -1.06
CA TRP A 60 2.87 -8.26 -0.96
C TRP A 60 2.49 -9.70 -1.34
N ALA A 61 3.47 -10.45 -1.83
CA ALA A 61 3.29 -11.86 -2.15
C ALA A 61 3.07 -12.71 -0.88
N THR A 62 2.13 -13.64 -0.93
CA THR A 62 1.77 -14.58 0.13
C THR A 62 1.45 -15.95 -0.44
N ASN A 63 1.50 -16.99 0.39
CA ASN A 63 1.09 -18.34 -0.01
C ASN A 63 -0.42 -18.57 0.17
N THR A 64 -1.22 -17.56 -0.17
CA THR A 64 -2.70 -17.62 -0.18
C THR A 64 -3.19 -17.93 -1.59
N GLU A 65 -4.48 -18.22 -1.75
CA GLU A 65 -5.08 -18.57 -3.04
C GLU A 65 -4.86 -17.49 -4.12
N SER A 66 -5.01 -16.22 -3.74
CA SER A 66 -4.77 -15.09 -4.66
C SER A 66 -3.29 -14.85 -4.98
N GLY A 67 -2.35 -15.49 -4.25
CA GLY A 67 -0.91 -15.29 -4.37
C GLY A 67 -0.36 -13.98 -3.77
N PHE A 68 -1.25 -13.12 -3.26
CA PHE A 68 -0.89 -11.87 -2.59
C PHE A 68 -1.95 -11.44 -1.58
N GLU A 69 -1.54 -10.54 -0.69
CA GLU A 69 -2.42 -9.77 0.18
C GLU A 69 -2.10 -8.29 0.04
N PHE A 70 -3.05 -7.43 0.43
CA PHE A 70 -2.82 -6.00 0.49
C PHE A 70 -3.61 -5.35 1.63
N GLN A 71 -3.15 -4.15 1.99
CA GLN A 71 -3.79 -3.28 2.97
C GLN A 71 -3.67 -1.81 2.54
N THR A 72 -4.57 -0.98 3.03
CA THR A 72 -4.69 0.44 2.66
C THR A 72 -4.62 1.35 3.88
N TRP A 73 -4.19 2.58 3.66
CA TRP A 73 -4.18 3.65 4.66
C TRP A 73 -4.61 4.96 3.99
N GLY A 74 -5.39 5.78 4.71
CA GLY A 74 -6.00 6.98 4.16
C GLY A 74 -7.26 6.69 3.34
N GLU A 75 -7.96 7.75 2.96
CA GLU A 75 -9.21 7.66 2.20
C GLU A 75 -8.93 7.55 0.69
N ASN A 76 -9.59 6.59 0.05
CA ASN A 76 -9.61 6.45 -1.40
C ASN A 76 -10.96 5.85 -1.83
N ARG A 77 -11.45 6.23 -3.00
CA ARG A 77 -12.67 5.64 -3.58
C ARG A 77 -12.52 4.15 -3.89
N ARG A 78 -11.29 3.66 -4.03
CA ARG A 78 -10.97 2.23 -4.13
C ARG A 78 -10.73 1.68 -2.73
N SER A 79 -11.75 1.05 -2.17
CA SER A 79 -11.71 0.48 -0.82
C SER A 79 -11.64 -1.05 -0.88
N PRO A 80 -10.81 -1.71 -0.05
CA PRO A 80 -10.79 -3.16 0.05
C PRO A 80 -12.14 -3.68 0.56
N VAL A 81 -12.65 -4.73 -0.09
CA VAL A 81 -13.87 -5.44 0.34
C VAL A 81 -13.57 -6.93 0.44
N ASP A 82 -14.12 -7.58 1.46
CA ASP A 82 -14.06 -9.05 1.61
C ASP A 82 -15.31 -9.67 1.01
N LEU A 83 -15.13 -10.63 0.11
CA LEU A 83 -16.18 -11.40 -0.55
C LEU A 83 -15.82 -12.87 -0.41
N ASP A 84 -16.44 -13.55 0.54
CA ASP A 84 -16.22 -14.97 0.86
C ASP A 84 -14.73 -15.31 1.10
N GLY A 85 -14.00 -14.43 1.79
CA GLY A 85 -12.57 -14.59 2.08
C GLY A 85 -11.63 -14.13 0.95
N LEU A 86 -12.16 -13.71 -0.20
CA LEU A 86 -11.39 -13.05 -1.25
C LEU A 86 -11.39 -11.54 -1.04
N ARG A 87 -10.21 -10.96 -0.88
CA ARG A 87 -10.04 -9.51 -0.76
C ARG A 87 -10.02 -8.87 -2.16
N LEU A 88 -11.09 -8.17 -2.50
CA LEU A 88 -11.29 -7.45 -3.76
C LEU A 88 -11.27 -5.94 -3.53
N VAL A 89 -11.52 -5.16 -4.59
CA VAL A 89 -11.59 -3.69 -4.54
C VAL A 89 -12.98 -3.23 -4.99
N SER A 90 -13.69 -2.54 -4.10
CA SER A 90 -14.90 -1.81 -4.46
C SER A 90 -14.53 -0.39 -4.90
N PHE A 91 -15.13 0.08 -5.99
CA PHE A 91 -14.97 1.45 -6.46
C PHE A 91 -16.22 2.25 -6.12
N LEU A 92 -16.11 3.08 -5.08
CA LEU A 92 -17.21 3.88 -4.57
C LEU A 92 -17.65 4.93 -5.60
N PRO A 93 -18.96 5.22 -5.69
CA PRO A 93 -19.46 6.31 -6.51
C PRO A 93 -18.83 7.65 -6.09
N ILE A 94 -18.90 8.64 -6.97
CA ILE A 94 -18.62 10.02 -6.55
C ILE A 94 -19.76 10.39 -5.59
N GLU A 95 -19.43 10.87 -4.38
CA GLU A 95 -20.45 11.51 -3.54
C GLU A 95 -21.00 12.68 -4.36
N ASN A 96 -22.22 12.51 -4.86
CA ASN A 96 -22.93 13.60 -5.53
C ASN A 96 -23.06 14.74 -4.51
N GLN A 97 -22.58 15.92 -4.89
CA GLN A 97 -22.76 17.18 -4.17
C GLN A 97 -24.24 17.44 -3.84
#